data_AF-A0A949TBA0-F1
#
_entry.id   AF-A0A949TBA0-F1
#
_cell.length_a   1.000
_cell.length_b   1.000
_cell.length_c   1.000
_cell.angle_alpha   90.00
_cell.angle_beta   90.00
_cell.angle_gamma   90.00
#
_symmetry.space_group_name_H-M   'P 1'
#
loop_
_entity.id
_entity.type
_entity.pdbx_description
1 polymer ?
#
loop_
_entity_poly.entity_id
_entity_poly.type
_entity_poly.pdbx_seq_one_letter_code
_entity_poly.pdbx_strand_id
1 'polypeptide(L)'
;MNEDDSFKIYLQNFIQEFDNYIRKKDFKYYNFLRTFEEQPNFVKPDRHFKNYESTQWSDLETIFNFKEQRLLLLGEPGAGKTVLLRFFAKKIAENIDVENSHSILPLFAPIRRWNRKEDIIAWLANQAQYIYSGIDRRFLERKIKAQQVLLILDGLDELPAKDCSIKDPNAKQHDYRIDFMQKFANFELEYGCNSTIITCRNRDYERIITNEGGEKLNLNGAVILKQLNNKEIKDYLEYFFEKDSKFFRNFWSILIQNMALRKMVRTPFLLTVLVSPYINTFRQNKNEVEQLANISSTEELFENFISKSYEREKQKQHNINTLAFSLEELKQILGQISVLIMSDERPDDNYITPDTFEKLLSQDKIEDFISLCQNLYLLIKTVNIEQGTYRFSHLLLREYFAFIYTDKFLNHDLDEYSTATNLHKLIGKDKVAIALGKLNKLRATNLLIDLLRDSDRDVRYEAAKSLGELKAGVYFRGYKQDFSEPYLISTPLSEFEKKSADTLPEEPQPPPEEENIPEDPENQTETEIEPPEQPNTPSSPPIVNTPNDFSTFKEILKPDRNLLLIPINQKIVFIFAVIFCFLLILIGFLLGLLVNIDSV
;
A
#
# COMPACT_ATOMS: atom_id res chain seq x y z
N MET A 1 22.51 15.62 29.79
CA MET A 1 23.04 14.41 29.15
C MET A 1 24.17 14.85 28.23
N ASN A 2 25.35 14.26 28.35
CA ASN A 2 26.45 14.58 27.43
C ASN A 2 26.23 13.85 26.08
N GLU A 3 27.08 14.12 25.08
CA GLU A 3 26.93 13.53 23.74
C GLU A 3 27.12 12.00 23.74
N ASP A 4 28.08 11.49 24.52
CA ASP A 4 28.37 10.06 24.63
C ASP A 4 27.19 9.28 25.24
N ASP A 5 26.59 9.79 26.32
CA ASP A 5 25.39 9.24 26.94
C ASP A 5 24.22 9.24 25.95
N SER A 6 24.06 10.33 25.19
CA SER A 6 23.00 10.46 24.20
C SER A 6 23.18 9.49 23.03
N PHE A 7 24.41 9.31 22.57
CA PHE A 7 24.77 8.33 21.54
C PHE A 7 24.49 6.90 22.00
N LYS A 8 24.87 6.57 23.24
CA LYS A 8 24.68 5.24 23.83
C LYS A 8 23.20 4.90 24.00
N ILE A 9 22.40 5.82 24.55
CA ILE A 9 20.95 5.64 24.71
C ILE A 9 20.28 5.49 23.33
N TYR A 10 20.66 6.33 22.37
CA TYR A 10 20.15 6.22 21.01
C TYR A 10 20.42 4.84 20.41
N LEU A 11 21.66 4.36 20.47
CA LEU A 11 22.05 3.10 19.84
C LEU A 11 21.38 1.89 20.53
N GLN A 12 21.22 1.94 21.86
CA GLN A 12 20.43 0.95 22.61
C GLN A 12 18.97 0.91 22.14
N ASN A 13 18.31 2.07 22.05
CA ASN A 13 16.93 2.15 21.62
C ASN A 13 16.77 1.77 20.13
N PHE A 14 17.75 2.12 19.29
CA PHE A 14 17.80 1.73 17.89
C PHE A 14 17.86 0.20 17.74
N ILE A 15 18.80 -0.46 18.43
CA ILE A 15 18.91 -1.92 18.44
C ILE A 15 17.60 -2.52 18.98
N GLN A 16 17.04 -1.96 20.04
CA GLN A 16 15.78 -2.42 20.64
C GLN A 16 14.57 -2.31 19.69
N GLU A 17 14.47 -1.26 18.88
CA GLU A 17 13.43 -1.10 17.84
C GLU A 17 13.47 -2.24 16.81
N PHE A 18 14.66 -2.73 16.50
CA PHE A 18 14.78 -3.89 15.64
C PHE A 18 14.66 -5.20 16.42
N ASP A 19 15.02 -5.27 17.71
CA ASP A 19 14.85 -6.44 18.57
C ASP A 19 13.40 -6.72 18.99
N ASN A 20 12.53 -5.72 19.16
CA ASN A 20 11.13 -5.95 19.54
C ASN A 20 10.28 -6.57 18.41
N TYR A 21 10.80 -6.60 17.18
CA TYR A 21 10.29 -7.47 16.11
C TYR A 21 10.60 -8.97 16.36
N ILE A 22 11.42 -9.28 17.36
CA ILE A 22 12.29 -10.45 17.38
C ILE A 22 12.44 -10.99 18.82
N ARG A 23 11.59 -11.93 19.26
CA ARG A 23 12.15 -12.92 20.19
C ARG A 23 13.19 -13.70 19.39
N LYS A 24 14.30 -14.12 20.00
CA LYS A 24 15.43 -14.84 19.37
C LYS A 24 15.03 -16.05 18.48
N LYS A 25 13.78 -16.54 18.56
CA LYS A 25 13.18 -17.57 17.70
C LYS A 25 12.52 -17.04 16.41
N ASP A 26 12.11 -15.78 16.36
CA ASP A 26 11.27 -15.21 15.30
C ASP A 26 12.06 -14.74 14.07
N PHE A 27 13.35 -14.37 14.24
CA PHE A 27 14.24 -14.00 13.13
C PHE A 27 14.49 -15.16 12.16
N LYS A 28 14.38 -16.39 12.67
CA LYS A 28 14.47 -17.60 11.85
C LYS A 28 13.49 -17.56 10.69
N TYR A 29 12.29 -17.00 10.88
CA TYR A 29 11.21 -17.05 9.89
C TYR A 29 11.40 -16.08 8.71
N TYR A 30 12.37 -15.17 8.78
CA TYR A 30 12.64 -14.21 7.72
C TYR A 30 14.07 -14.27 7.18
N ASN A 31 14.84 -15.29 7.60
CA ASN A 31 16.19 -15.52 7.11
C ASN A 31 16.17 -16.23 5.75
N PHE A 32 15.94 -15.47 4.69
CA PHE A 32 15.95 -15.97 3.32
C PHE A 32 17.31 -15.70 2.69
N LEU A 33 17.87 -16.69 1.97
CA LEU A 33 18.86 -16.40 0.94
C LEU A 33 18.20 -15.51 -0.11
N ARG A 34 18.89 -14.44 -0.51
CA ARG A 34 18.35 -13.40 -1.40
C ARG A 34 19.16 -13.29 -2.68
N THR A 35 18.46 -13.25 -3.81
CA THR A 35 19.05 -12.97 -5.12
C THR A 35 18.87 -11.50 -5.48
N PHE A 36 19.96 -10.85 -5.90
CA PHE A 36 19.96 -9.47 -6.39
C PHE A 36 20.40 -9.41 -7.86
N GLU A 37 19.86 -8.44 -8.58
CA GLU A 37 20.24 -8.13 -9.96
C GLU A 37 20.72 -6.68 -10.04
N GLU A 38 21.88 -6.43 -10.65
CA GLU A 38 22.40 -5.07 -10.81
C GLU A 38 21.61 -4.25 -11.83
N GLN A 39 21.41 -2.96 -11.54
CA GLN A 39 20.76 -1.99 -12.41
C GLN A 39 21.54 -0.66 -12.43
N PRO A 40 22.80 -0.63 -12.88
CA PRO A 40 23.65 0.57 -12.79
C PRO A 40 23.06 1.80 -13.49
N ASN A 41 22.22 1.59 -14.51
CA ASN A 41 21.56 2.66 -15.25
C ASN A 41 20.50 3.42 -14.44
N PHE A 42 20.11 2.97 -13.25
CA PHE A 42 19.04 3.57 -12.46
C PHE A 42 19.55 4.67 -11.51
N VAL A 43 20.87 4.83 -11.41
CA VAL A 43 21.50 5.84 -10.57
C VAL A 43 22.49 6.67 -11.37
N LYS A 44 22.89 7.80 -10.82
CA LYS A 44 23.98 8.63 -11.32
C LYS A 44 25.13 8.53 -10.30
N PRO A 45 26.14 7.66 -10.55
CA PRO A 45 27.26 7.52 -9.62
C PRO A 45 28.11 8.81 -9.60
N ASP A 46 28.83 9.00 -8.50
CA ASP A 46 29.84 10.05 -8.43
C ASP A 46 30.90 9.84 -9.54
N ARG A 47 31.46 10.93 -10.06
CA ARG A 47 32.36 10.96 -11.23
C ARG A 47 33.61 10.08 -11.05
N HIS A 48 33.97 9.75 -9.82
CA HIS A 48 35.14 8.94 -9.48
C HIS A 48 34.84 7.43 -9.35
N PHE A 49 33.57 7.03 -9.29
CA PHE A 49 33.18 5.64 -9.10
C PHE A 49 33.23 4.87 -10.42
N LYS A 50 34.07 3.83 -10.50
CA LYS A 50 34.13 2.91 -11.64
C LYS A 50 33.27 1.69 -11.36
N ASN A 51 32.21 1.49 -12.16
CA ASN A 51 31.47 0.22 -12.15
C ASN A 51 32.38 -0.88 -12.70
N TYR A 52 32.82 -1.80 -11.84
CA TYR A 52 33.42 -3.05 -12.26
C TYR A 52 32.31 -4.07 -12.52
N GLU A 53 32.39 -4.79 -13.65
CA GLU A 53 31.50 -5.91 -13.94
C GLU A 53 31.80 -7.07 -12.97
N SER A 54 30.89 -7.38 -12.05
CA SER A 54 30.90 -8.69 -11.39
C SER A 54 29.54 -9.13 -10.84
N THR A 55 29.16 -10.34 -11.24
CA THR A 55 28.55 -11.49 -10.53
C THR A 55 27.35 -11.33 -9.58
N GLN A 56 26.51 -12.37 -9.60
CA GLN A 56 25.38 -12.58 -8.70
C GLN A 56 25.74 -12.28 -7.24
N TRP A 57 24.94 -11.41 -6.62
CA TRP A 57 25.08 -11.08 -5.21
C TRP A 57 24.12 -11.90 -4.35
N SER A 58 24.57 -12.26 -3.14
CA SER A 58 23.77 -13.01 -2.16
C SER A 58 23.56 -12.29 -0.82
N ASP A 59 24.30 -11.20 -0.56
CA ASP A 59 24.33 -10.49 0.72
C ASP A 59 24.31 -8.97 0.51
N LEU A 60 23.42 -8.27 1.22
CA LEU A 60 23.22 -6.82 1.04
C LEU A 60 24.39 -5.99 1.56
N GLU A 61 25.02 -6.40 2.67
CA GLU A 61 26.13 -5.66 3.28
C GLU A 61 27.36 -5.67 2.36
N THR A 62 27.64 -6.82 1.74
CA THR A 62 28.70 -6.97 0.74
C THR A 62 28.49 -6.03 -0.45
N ILE A 63 27.26 -5.99 -0.99
CA ILE A 63 26.91 -5.06 -2.09
C ILE A 63 27.08 -3.61 -1.63
N PHE A 64 26.55 -3.28 -0.44
CA PHE A 64 26.57 -1.93 0.10
C PHE A 64 27.99 -1.41 0.26
N ASN A 65 28.88 -2.21 0.84
CA ASN A 65 30.30 -1.87 1.00
C ASN A 65 31.01 -1.76 -0.36
N PHE A 66 30.72 -2.67 -1.30
CA PHE A 66 31.29 -2.62 -2.66
C PHE A 66 30.87 -1.38 -3.44
N LYS A 67 29.64 -0.89 -3.24
CA LYS A 67 29.13 0.36 -3.85
C LYS A 67 29.45 1.59 -2.99
N GLU A 68 30.56 1.57 -2.25
CA GLU A 68 31.03 2.68 -1.40
C GLU A 68 29.93 3.26 -0.51
N GLN A 69 29.09 2.38 0.06
CA GLN A 69 28.03 2.73 1.01
C GLN A 69 26.95 3.67 0.46
N ARG A 70 26.73 3.68 -0.86
CA ARG A 70 25.67 4.48 -1.51
C ARG A 70 24.87 3.63 -2.49
N LEU A 71 23.71 3.13 -2.06
CA LEU A 71 22.96 2.08 -2.76
C LEU A 71 21.46 2.36 -2.89
N LEU A 72 20.92 2.15 -4.08
CA LEU A 72 19.48 2.07 -4.33
C LEU A 72 19.01 0.61 -4.34
N LEU A 73 18.11 0.25 -3.43
CA LEU A 73 17.51 -1.08 -3.32
C LEU A 73 16.10 -1.09 -3.90
N LEU A 74 15.97 -1.63 -5.11
CA LEU A 74 14.71 -1.77 -5.83
C LEU A 74 14.09 -3.14 -5.60
N GLY A 75 12.82 -3.29 -5.92
CA GLY A 75 12.15 -4.59 -5.88
C GLY A 75 10.64 -4.48 -5.99
N GLU A 76 10.01 -5.57 -6.42
CA GLU A 76 8.56 -5.66 -6.52
C GLU A 76 7.87 -5.49 -5.15
N PRO A 77 6.58 -5.12 -5.11
CA PRO A 77 5.79 -5.18 -3.89
C PRO A 77 5.86 -6.57 -3.24
N GLY A 78 6.01 -6.61 -1.91
CA GLY A 78 6.11 -7.87 -1.18
C GLY A 78 7.44 -8.62 -1.36
N ALA A 79 8.42 -8.10 -2.13
CA ALA A 79 9.76 -8.69 -2.21
C ALA A 79 10.52 -8.64 -0.87
N GLY A 80 10.01 -7.98 0.17
CA GLY A 80 10.66 -7.94 1.49
C GLY A 80 11.85 -6.98 1.58
N LYS A 81 11.78 -5.84 0.88
CA LYS A 81 12.76 -4.75 0.95
C LYS A 81 12.89 -4.20 2.37
N THR A 82 11.78 -3.74 2.95
CA THR A 82 11.72 -3.25 4.33
C THR A 82 12.27 -4.26 5.32
N VAL A 83 11.87 -5.53 5.20
CA VAL A 83 12.37 -6.60 6.07
C VAL A 83 13.89 -6.69 5.96
N LEU A 84 14.43 -6.89 4.75
CA LEU A 84 15.88 -6.94 4.51
C LEU A 84 16.62 -5.69 5.01
N LEU A 85 16.01 -4.51 4.86
CA LEU A 85 16.59 -3.24 5.32
C LEU A 85 16.67 -3.17 6.85
N ARG A 86 15.65 -3.67 7.56
CA ARG A 86 15.67 -3.80 9.03
C ARG A 86 16.73 -4.80 9.51
N PHE A 87 16.90 -5.93 8.80
CA PHE A 87 17.99 -6.88 9.07
C PHE A 87 19.36 -6.22 8.94
N PHE A 88 19.55 -5.48 7.85
CA PHE A 88 20.77 -4.72 7.59
C PHE A 88 21.04 -3.64 8.66
N ALA A 89 20.02 -2.86 9.01
CA ALA A 89 20.10 -1.83 10.05
C ALA A 89 20.55 -2.41 11.40
N LYS A 90 19.92 -3.52 11.83
CA LYS A 90 20.29 -4.21 13.07
C LYS A 90 21.74 -4.71 13.04
N LYS A 91 22.13 -5.42 11.97
CA LYS A 91 23.48 -6.00 11.85
C LYS A 91 24.57 -4.94 11.91
N ILE A 92 24.36 -3.79 11.26
CA ILE A 92 25.30 -2.66 11.35
C ILE A 92 25.33 -2.09 12.76
N ALA A 93 24.17 -1.87 13.39
CA ALA A 93 24.08 -1.32 14.72
C ALA A 93 24.80 -2.18 15.78
N GLU A 94 24.73 -3.51 15.67
CA GLU A 94 25.41 -4.45 16.56
C GLU A 94 26.95 -4.40 16.45
N ASN A 95 27.48 -3.90 15.33
CA ASN A 95 28.93 -3.81 15.08
C ASN A 95 29.52 -2.42 15.42
N ILE A 96 28.70 -1.46 15.86
CA ILE A 96 29.15 -0.11 16.18
C ILE A 96 29.73 -0.07 17.60
N ASP A 97 30.86 0.60 17.77
CA ASP A 97 31.44 0.87 19.09
C ASP A 97 30.58 1.90 19.84
N VAL A 98 29.79 1.40 20.80
CA VAL A 98 28.86 2.16 21.65
C VAL A 98 29.56 3.19 22.54
N GLU A 99 30.85 3.02 22.82
CA GLU A 99 31.62 3.93 23.69
C GLU A 99 32.28 5.06 22.90
N ASN A 100 32.18 5.05 21.57
CA ASN A 100 32.76 6.06 20.69
C ASN A 100 31.68 6.83 19.93
N SER A 101 31.32 8.02 20.42
CA SER A 101 30.35 8.92 19.78
C SER A 101 30.79 9.48 18.42
N HIS A 102 32.04 9.28 18.01
CA HIS A 102 32.52 9.61 16.65
C HIS A 102 32.19 8.53 15.63
N SER A 103 31.77 7.34 16.06
CA SER A 103 31.30 6.28 15.18
C SER A 103 30.13 6.75 14.30
N ILE A 104 29.95 6.08 13.17
CA ILE A 104 28.82 6.34 12.28
C ILE A 104 27.51 5.99 13.00
N LEU A 105 26.52 6.86 12.91
CA LEU A 105 25.22 6.66 13.57
C LEU A 105 24.20 6.15 12.53
N PRO A 106 23.58 4.97 12.71
CA PRO A 106 22.56 4.49 11.80
C PRO A 106 21.23 5.19 12.09
N LEU A 107 20.55 5.66 11.05
CA LEU A 107 19.25 6.33 11.14
C LEU A 107 18.30 5.70 10.13
N PHE A 108 17.30 4.98 10.62
CA PHE A 108 16.25 4.40 9.78
C PHE A 108 15.04 5.33 9.76
N ALA A 109 14.66 5.78 8.57
CA ALA A 109 13.57 6.72 8.37
C ALA A 109 12.62 6.23 7.26
N PRO A 110 11.35 5.92 7.60
CA PRO A 110 10.31 5.69 6.59
C PRO A 110 10.03 6.99 5.84
N ILE A 111 10.28 7.00 4.52
CA ILE A 111 10.15 8.19 3.67
C ILE A 111 8.69 8.70 3.67
N ARG A 112 7.69 7.83 3.83
CA ARG A 112 6.27 8.23 3.94
C ARG A 112 5.98 9.27 5.03
N ARG A 113 6.84 9.38 6.05
CA ARG A 113 6.67 10.35 7.16
C ARG A 113 7.25 11.72 6.83
N TRP A 114 7.91 11.88 5.68
CA TRP A 114 8.42 13.16 5.23
C TRP A 114 7.30 14.07 4.76
N ASN A 115 7.35 15.34 5.18
CA ASN A 115 6.44 16.36 4.74
C ASN A 115 7.16 17.36 3.81
N ARG A 116 6.56 17.70 2.67
CA ARG A 116 7.13 18.65 1.70
C ARG A 116 7.49 20.00 2.30
N LYS A 117 6.79 20.45 3.35
CA LYS A 117 7.09 21.72 4.03
C LYS A 117 8.35 21.66 4.88
N GLU A 118 8.81 20.46 5.25
CA GLU A 118 9.99 20.25 6.08
C GLU A 118 11.28 20.17 5.24
N ASP A 119 12.38 20.58 5.85
CA ASP A 119 13.73 20.31 5.36
C ASP A 119 14.16 18.87 5.69
N ILE A 120 15.10 18.30 4.91
CA ILE A 120 15.58 16.93 5.09
C ILE A 120 16.23 16.72 6.45
N ILE A 121 17.08 17.64 6.92
CA ILE A 121 17.75 17.52 8.22
C ILE A 121 16.73 17.59 9.34
N ALA A 122 15.81 18.56 9.25
CA ALA A 122 14.77 18.75 10.25
C ALA A 122 13.87 17.51 10.36
N TRP A 123 13.50 16.93 9.22
CA TRP A 123 12.74 15.69 9.13
C TRP A 123 13.50 14.50 9.74
N LEU A 124 14.74 14.25 9.33
CA LEU A 124 15.56 13.16 9.85
C LEU A 124 15.73 13.25 11.38
N ALA A 125 15.97 14.46 11.90
CA ALA A 125 16.07 14.70 13.33
C ALA A 125 14.73 14.43 14.05
N ASN A 126 13.60 14.90 13.50
CA ASN A 126 12.27 14.61 14.03
C ASN A 126 11.97 13.10 14.04
N GLN A 127 12.31 12.38 12.96
CA GLN A 127 12.10 10.93 12.89
C GLN A 127 12.92 10.19 13.93
N ALA A 128 14.21 10.51 14.06
CA ALA A 128 15.07 9.86 15.04
C ALA A 128 14.58 10.08 16.48
N GLN A 129 14.15 11.30 16.81
CA GLN A 129 13.56 11.61 18.12
C GLN A 129 12.24 10.88 18.33
N TYR A 130 11.39 10.80 17.29
CA TYR A 130 10.11 10.12 17.35
C TYR A 130 10.22 8.59 17.49
N ILE A 131 11.17 7.96 16.81
CA ILE A 131 11.29 6.50 16.78
C ILE A 131 12.14 5.98 17.94
N TYR A 132 13.30 6.60 18.18
CA TYR A 132 14.30 6.04 19.09
C TYR A 132 14.32 6.70 20.46
N SER A 133 13.86 7.95 20.59
CA SER A 133 13.95 8.76 21.83
C SER A 133 15.38 8.89 22.38
N GLY A 134 15.62 9.83 23.29
CA GLY A 134 16.90 9.93 24.00
C GLY A 134 18.10 10.50 23.21
N ILE A 135 17.90 10.97 21.97
CA ILE A 135 18.93 11.70 21.22
C ILE A 135 18.72 13.22 21.25
N ASP A 136 19.77 13.97 21.59
CA ASP A 136 19.75 15.42 21.48
C ASP A 136 19.66 15.85 20.01
N ARG A 137 18.72 16.75 19.72
CA ARG A 137 18.45 17.20 18.35
C ARG A 137 19.70 17.82 17.71
N ARG A 138 20.37 18.71 18.43
CA ARG A 138 21.49 19.49 17.90
C ARG A 138 22.69 18.58 17.64
N PHE A 139 22.92 17.61 18.52
CA PHE A 139 23.93 16.56 18.32
C PHE A 139 23.68 15.78 17.03
N LEU A 140 22.45 15.30 16.82
CA LEU A 140 22.10 14.56 15.61
C LEU A 140 22.24 15.42 14.35
N GLU A 141 21.73 16.65 14.35
CA GLU A 141 21.87 17.57 13.22
C GLU A 141 23.34 17.84 12.88
N ARG A 142 24.22 17.96 13.89
CA ARG A 142 25.69 18.07 13.68
C ARG A 142 26.26 16.83 13.01
N LYS A 143 25.91 15.62 13.47
CA LYS A 143 26.41 14.37 12.84
C LYS A 143 25.94 14.23 11.39
N ILE A 144 24.68 14.57 11.10
CA ILE A 144 24.14 14.54 9.72
C ILE A 144 24.96 15.48 8.82
N LYS A 145 25.18 16.72 9.26
CA LYS A 145 25.96 17.72 8.50
C LYS A 145 27.44 17.35 8.36
N ALA A 146 27.99 16.61 9.31
CA ALA A 146 29.37 16.14 9.30
C ALA A 146 29.57 14.82 8.55
N GLN A 147 28.55 14.31 7.85
CA GLN A 147 28.59 13.03 7.11
C GLN A 147 28.87 11.80 8.00
N GLN A 148 28.49 11.88 9.29
CA GLN A 148 28.70 10.83 10.28
C GLN A 148 27.44 9.99 10.55
N VAL A 149 26.53 9.92 9.58
CA VAL A 149 25.27 9.18 9.69
C VAL A 149 25.12 8.23 8.51
N LEU A 150 24.66 7.01 8.80
CA LEU A 150 24.17 6.07 7.79
C LEU A 150 22.66 6.25 7.64
N LEU A 151 22.25 6.84 6.52
CA LEU A 151 20.85 7.07 6.18
C LEU A 151 20.24 5.80 5.60
N ILE A 152 19.26 5.23 6.30
CA ILE A 152 18.53 4.03 5.91
C ILE A 152 17.08 4.42 5.61
N LEU A 153 16.81 4.78 4.36
CA LEU A 153 15.57 5.43 3.95
C LEU A 153 14.64 4.43 3.25
N ASP A 154 13.50 4.13 3.85
CA ASP A 154 12.58 3.08 3.36
C ASP A 154 11.34 3.67 2.68
N GLY A 155 11.04 3.20 1.47
CA GLY A 155 9.75 3.40 0.82
C GLY A 155 9.60 4.73 0.09
N LEU A 156 10.48 5.06 -0.85
CA LEU A 156 10.28 6.25 -1.70
C LEU A 156 8.95 6.18 -2.46
N ASP A 157 8.53 4.98 -2.87
CA ASP A 157 7.24 4.73 -3.51
C ASP A 157 6.02 4.95 -2.61
N GLU A 158 6.21 5.08 -1.29
CA GLU A 158 5.13 5.35 -0.34
C GLU A 158 4.73 6.82 -0.29
N LEU A 159 5.52 7.73 -0.87
CA LEU A 159 5.08 9.11 -1.07
C LEU A 159 4.03 9.19 -2.19
N PRO A 160 3.05 10.09 -2.06
CA PRO A 160 1.97 10.20 -3.03
C PRO A 160 2.50 10.68 -4.38
N ALA A 161 2.19 9.91 -5.42
CA ALA A 161 2.52 10.27 -6.81
C ALA A 161 1.77 11.50 -7.33
N LYS A 162 0.70 11.91 -6.63
CA LYS A 162 -0.20 13.01 -7.00
C LYS A 162 -0.71 13.67 -5.72
N ASP A 163 -0.79 14.99 -5.70
CA ASP A 163 -1.40 15.74 -4.59
C ASP A 163 -2.92 15.52 -4.55
N CYS A 164 -3.39 14.66 -3.65
CA CYS A 164 -4.82 14.39 -3.48
C CYS A 164 -5.57 15.53 -2.79
N SER A 165 -4.88 16.54 -2.23
CA SER A 165 -5.53 17.70 -1.61
C SER A 165 -6.07 18.69 -2.65
N ILE A 166 -5.59 18.58 -3.89
CA ILE A 166 -6.07 19.40 -4.99
C ILE A 166 -7.39 18.82 -5.50
N LYS A 167 -8.50 19.48 -5.13
CA LYS A 167 -9.85 19.11 -5.54
C LYS A 167 -10.13 19.38 -7.01
N ASP A 168 -9.33 20.22 -7.66
CA ASP A 168 -9.42 20.50 -9.09
C ASP A 168 -8.73 19.38 -9.89
N PRO A 169 -9.48 18.55 -10.63
CA PRO A 169 -8.91 17.49 -11.45
C PRO A 169 -8.04 18.01 -12.62
N ASN A 170 -8.14 19.29 -12.97
CA ASN A 170 -7.37 19.93 -14.04
C ASN A 170 -6.08 20.59 -13.55
N ALA A 171 -5.89 20.72 -12.25
CA ALA A 171 -4.67 21.29 -11.70
C ALA A 171 -3.46 20.41 -12.01
N LYS A 172 -2.31 21.05 -12.25
CA LYS A 172 -1.06 20.35 -12.52
C LYS A 172 -0.71 19.46 -11.32
N GLN A 173 -0.85 18.15 -11.50
CA GLN A 173 -0.55 17.19 -10.46
C GLN A 173 0.96 17.16 -10.19
N HIS A 174 1.31 17.19 -8.92
CA HIS A 174 2.68 17.27 -8.46
C HIS A 174 3.07 15.98 -7.75
N ASP A 175 4.22 15.41 -8.10
CA ASP A 175 4.71 14.16 -7.54
C ASP A 175 5.65 14.43 -6.36
N TYR A 176 5.24 13.99 -5.17
CA TYR A 176 5.98 14.26 -3.94
C TYR A 176 7.30 13.50 -3.88
N ARG A 177 7.43 12.43 -4.67
CA ARG A 177 8.66 11.65 -4.80
C ARG A 177 9.75 12.48 -5.49
N ILE A 178 9.37 13.26 -6.51
CA ILE A 178 10.28 14.19 -7.19
C ILE A 178 10.73 15.29 -6.23
N ASP A 179 9.80 15.86 -5.46
CA ASP A 179 10.14 16.89 -4.46
C ASP A 179 11.14 16.37 -3.42
N PHE A 180 10.91 15.16 -2.90
CA PHE A 180 11.81 14.52 -1.97
C PHE A 180 13.20 14.35 -2.59
N MET A 181 13.28 13.81 -3.81
CA MET A 181 14.55 13.59 -4.50
C MET A 181 15.31 14.90 -4.77
N GLN A 182 14.61 15.98 -5.15
CA GLN A 182 15.22 17.29 -5.35
C GLN A 182 15.74 17.89 -4.04
N LYS A 183 14.95 17.84 -2.97
CA LYS A 183 15.38 18.32 -1.65
C LYS A 183 16.52 17.49 -1.07
N PHE A 184 16.49 16.18 -1.29
CA PHE A 184 17.57 15.29 -0.90
C PHE A 184 18.86 15.61 -1.67
N ALA A 185 18.78 15.84 -2.98
CA ALA A 185 19.93 16.27 -3.77
C ALA A 185 20.49 17.63 -3.31
N ASN A 186 19.64 18.61 -3.01
CA ASN A 186 20.08 19.90 -2.46
C ASN A 186 20.76 19.76 -1.10
N PHE A 187 20.22 18.91 -0.23
CA PHE A 187 20.83 18.57 1.05
C PHE A 187 22.24 17.97 0.87
N GLU A 188 22.41 17.03 -0.07
CA GLU A 188 23.72 16.44 -0.37
C GLU A 188 24.69 17.43 -1.02
N LEU A 189 24.20 18.38 -1.82
CA LEU A 189 25.03 19.45 -2.40
C LEU A 189 25.53 20.43 -1.34
N GLU A 190 24.72 20.72 -0.32
CA GLU A 190 25.06 21.68 0.73
C GLU A 190 26.00 21.08 1.79
N TYR A 191 25.75 19.84 2.21
CA TYR A 191 26.44 19.21 3.34
C TYR A 191 27.34 18.03 2.97
N GLY A 192 27.35 17.63 1.69
CA GLY A 192 28.02 16.45 1.19
C GLY A 192 27.23 15.15 1.39
N CYS A 193 27.80 14.05 0.92
CA CYS A 193 27.14 12.76 0.81
C CYS A 193 27.32 11.92 2.09
N ASN A 194 26.23 11.65 2.81
CA ASN A 194 26.22 10.63 3.88
C ASN A 194 26.21 9.21 3.28
N SER A 195 26.70 8.21 4.02
CA SER A 195 26.42 6.80 3.66
C SER A 195 24.91 6.59 3.60
N THR A 196 24.39 6.04 2.51
CA THR A 196 22.95 6.08 2.21
C THR A 196 22.47 4.81 1.50
N ILE A 197 21.37 4.25 1.99
CA ILE A 197 20.58 3.24 1.30
C ILE A 197 19.13 3.71 1.19
N ILE A 198 18.58 3.71 -0.03
CA ILE A 198 17.19 4.10 -0.33
C ILE A 198 16.46 2.91 -0.91
N THR A 199 15.23 2.64 -0.47
CA THR A 199 14.37 1.61 -1.09
C THR A 199 13.26 2.21 -1.93
N CYS A 200 12.91 1.54 -3.03
CA CYS A 200 11.76 1.92 -3.86
C CYS A 200 11.18 0.70 -4.61
N ARG A 201 9.92 0.78 -5.05
CA ARG A 201 9.37 -0.13 -6.05
C ARG A 201 10.02 0.13 -7.41
N ASN A 202 10.34 -0.97 -8.11
CA ASN A 202 11.04 -0.91 -9.40
C ASN A 202 10.27 -0.04 -10.42
N ARG A 203 9.00 -0.35 -10.64
CA ARG A 203 8.14 0.35 -11.62
C ARG A 203 7.91 1.82 -11.25
N ASP A 204 7.78 2.12 -9.96
CA ASP A 204 7.53 3.48 -9.50
C ASP A 204 8.79 4.35 -9.69
N TYR A 205 9.96 3.83 -9.36
CA TYR A 205 11.21 4.54 -9.60
C TYR A 205 11.50 4.73 -11.09
N GLU A 206 11.29 3.69 -11.90
CA GLU A 206 11.44 3.77 -13.36
C GLU A 206 10.53 4.84 -13.95
N ARG A 207 9.28 4.92 -13.49
CA ARG A 207 8.33 5.95 -13.91
C ARG A 207 8.80 7.36 -13.56
N ILE A 208 9.33 7.57 -12.35
CA ILE A 208 9.86 8.88 -11.91
C ILE A 208 10.96 9.36 -12.88
N ILE A 209 11.93 8.49 -13.20
CA ILE A 209 13.12 8.87 -13.97
C ILE A 209 12.92 8.89 -15.50
N THR A 210 11.86 8.25 -16.02
CA THR A 210 11.60 8.16 -17.47
C THR A 210 10.45 9.05 -17.92
N ASN A 211 9.33 9.04 -17.19
CA ASN A 211 8.07 9.63 -17.65
C ASN A 211 7.75 10.97 -16.98
N GLU A 212 8.26 11.19 -15.77
CA GLU A 212 7.88 12.34 -14.94
C GLU A 212 9.01 13.38 -14.81
N GLY A 213 10.11 13.18 -15.55
CA GLY A 213 11.22 14.14 -15.63
C GLY A 213 12.07 14.23 -14.36
N GLY A 214 11.95 13.26 -13.44
CA GLY A 214 12.78 13.19 -12.25
C GLY A 214 14.23 12.85 -12.58
N GLU A 215 15.17 13.49 -11.89
CA GLU A 215 16.59 13.13 -12.02
C GLU A 215 16.88 11.82 -11.28
N LYS A 216 17.86 11.05 -11.76
CA LYS A 216 18.32 9.84 -11.04
C LYS A 216 18.99 10.25 -9.72
N LEU A 217 18.78 9.45 -8.68
CA LEU A 217 19.48 9.61 -7.40
C LEU A 217 21.00 9.53 -7.59
N ASN A 218 21.73 10.40 -6.88
CA ASN A 218 23.19 10.46 -6.87
C ASN A 218 23.80 9.32 -6.03
N LEU A 219 23.57 8.07 -6.42
CA LEU A 219 24.04 6.89 -5.70
C LEU A 219 25.02 6.09 -6.56
N ASN A 220 25.89 5.30 -5.92
CA ASN A 220 26.97 4.59 -6.60
C ASN A 220 26.52 3.27 -7.22
N GLY A 221 25.44 2.67 -6.72
CA GLY A 221 24.86 1.48 -7.31
C GLY A 221 23.35 1.40 -7.14
N ALA A 222 22.71 0.60 -8.00
CA ALA A 222 21.34 0.14 -7.80
C ALA A 222 21.25 -1.36 -8.03
N VAL A 223 20.45 -2.02 -7.19
CA VAL A 223 20.16 -3.46 -7.30
C VAL A 223 18.67 -3.72 -7.14
N ILE A 224 18.14 -4.69 -7.88
CA ILE A 224 16.79 -5.21 -7.73
C ILE A 224 16.84 -6.46 -6.85
N LEU A 225 16.15 -6.40 -5.72
CA LEU A 225 15.81 -7.56 -4.91
C LEU A 225 14.73 -8.39 -5.60
N LYS A 226 15.07 -9.60 -6.02
CA LYS A 226 14.12 -10.50 -6.67
C LYS A 226 13.18 -11.13 -5.64
N GLN A 227 12.00 -11.51 -6.12
CA GLN A 227 11.12 -12.43 -5.39
C GLN A 227 11.80 -13.78 -5.21
N LEU A 228 11.36 -14.55 -4.22
CA LEU A 228 11.97 -15.84 -3.92
C LEU A 228 11.87 -16.78 -5.11
N ASN A 229 13.03 -17.35 -5.47
CA ASN A 229 13.11 -18.42 -6.45
C ASN A 229 12.84 -19.79 -5.80
N ASN A 230 12.62 -20.82 -6.62
CA ASN A 230 12.25 -22.15 -6.09
C ASN A 230 13.35 -22.74 -5.18
N LYS A 231 14.62 -22.44 -5.45
CA LYS A 231 15.74 -22.89 -4.61
C LYS A 231 15.69 -22.20 -3.25
N GLU A 232 15.53 -20.88 -3.21
CA GLU A 232 15.41 -20.12 -1.95
C GLU A 232 14.20 -20.57 -1.11
N ILE A 233 13.06 -20.86 -1.73
CA ILE A 233 11.88 -21.43 -1.05
C ILE A 233 12.23 -22.81 -0.46
N LYS A 234 12.88 -23.68 -1.25
CA LYS A 234 13.26 -25.02 -0.79
C LYS A 234 14.24 -24.96 0.38
N ASP A 235 15.27 -24.12 0.27
CA ASP A 235 16.29 -23.93 1.30
C ASP A 235 15.65 -23.42 2.61
N TYR A 236 14.67 -22.50 2.50
CA TYR A 236 13.89 -22.03 3.65
C TYR A 236 13.06 -23.15 4.31
N LEU A 237 12.45 -24.04 3.52
CA LEU A 237 11.72 -25.20 4.05
C LEU A 237 12.66 -26.22 4.70
N GLU A 238 13.83 -26.49 4.10
CA GLU A 238 14.87 -27.37 4.66
C GLU A 238 15.46 -26.82 5.97
N TYR A 239 15.46 -25.51 6.16
CA TYR A 239 15.88 -24.88 7.42
C TYR A 239 14.95 -25.21 8.59
N PHE A 240 13.64 -25.28 8.32
CA PHE A 240 12.62 -25.47 9.36
C PHE A 240 12.15 -26.91 9.54
N PHE A 241 12.16 -27.69 8.47
CA PHE A 241 11.72 -29.07 8.47
C PHE A 241 12.91 -29.99 8.30
N GLU A 242 12.90 -31.13 9.00
CA GLU A 242 13.94 -32.15 8.81
C GLU A 242 14.01 -32.55 7.33
N LYS A 243 15.21 -32.38 6.75
CA LYS A 243 15.52 -32.77 5.38
C LYS A 243 15.15 -34.25 5.17
N ASP A 244 14.51 -34.54 4.04
CA ASP A 244 14.03 -35.88 3.70
C ASP A 244 12.99 -36.47 4.66
N SER A 245 12.34 -35.66 5.50
CA SER A 245 11.14 -36.09 6.21
C SER A 245 9.97 -36.32 5.25
N LYS A 246 9.07 -37.25 5.57
CA LYS A 246 7.82 -37.44 4.81
C LYS A 246 7.00 -36.14 4.75
N PHE A 247 7.03 -35.36 5.83
CA PHE A 247 6.38 -34.07 5.93
C PHE A 247 6.93 -33.09 4.88
N PHE A 248 8.25 -32.89 4.84
CA PHE A 248 8.90 -32.03 3.86
C PHE A 248 8.59 -32.46 2.42
N ARG A 249 8.71 -33.77 2.11
CA ARG A 249 8.40 -34.29 0.76
C ARG A 249 6.96 -34.00 0.35
N ASN A 250 5.99 -34.22 1.24
CA ASN A 250 4.59 -33.94 0.96
C ASN A 250 4.34 -32.44 0.75
N PHE A 251 4.85 -31.60 1.65
CA PHE A 251 4.72 -30.14 1.57
C PHE A 251 5.32 -29.59 0.26
N TRP A 252 6.54 -30.04 -0.07
CA TRP A 252 7.23 -29.65 -1.29
C TRP A 252 6.51 -30.14 -2.55
N SER A 253 5.99 -31.38 -2.54
CA SER A 253 5.19 -31.92 -3.64
C SER A 253 3.93 -31.09 -3.89
N ILE A 254 3.22 -30.70 -2.83
CA ILE A 254 2.02 -29.85 -2.95
C ILE A 254 2.37 -28.49 -3.53
N LEU A 255 3.46 -27.85 -3.09
CA LEU A 255 3.94 -26.60 -3.69
C LEU A 255 4.35 -26.76 -5.16
N ILE A 256 4.89 -27.90 -5.58
CA ILE A 256 5.21 -28.15 -7.00
C ILE A 256 3.94 -28.35 -7.83
N GLN A 257 2.90 -28.96 -7.28
CA GLN A 257 1.66 -29.24 -8.01
C GLN A 257 0.73 -28.03 -8.06
N ASN A 258 0.59 -27.31 -6.94
CA ASN A 258 -0.25 -26.14 -6.84
C ASN A 258 0.48 -24.88 -7.33
N MET A 259 0.28 -24.54 -8.61
CA MET A 259 0.91 -23.37 -9.23
C MET A 259 0.47 -22.03 -8.62
N ALA A 260 -0.79 -21.92 -8.18
CA ALA A 260 -1.33 -20.69 -7.58
C ALA A 260 -0.62 -20.40 -6.24
N LEU A 261 -0.60 -21.40 -5.35
CA LEU A 261 0.10 -21.32 -4.07
C LEU A 261 1.59 -21.05 -4.26
N ARG A 262 2.25 -21.76 -5.20
CA ARG A 262 3.69 -21.53 -5.48
C ARG A 262 4.00 -20.11 -5.94
N LYS A 263 3.14 -19.51 -6.78
CA LYS A 263 3.31 -18.12 -7.23
C LYS A 263 3.15 -17.14 -6.07
N MET A 264 2.19 -17.40 -5.19
CA MET A 264 1.88 -16.56 -4.03
C MET A 264 3.04 -16.52 -3.02
N VAL A 265 3.61 -17.68 -2.68
CA VAL A 265 4.70 -17.79 -1.70
C VAL A 265 6.09 -17.43 -2.24
N ARG A 266 6.18 -16.83 -3.43
CA ARG A 266 7.42 -16.15 -3.86
C ARG A 266 7.66 -14.86 -3.09
N THR A 267 6.66 -14.37 -2.37
CA THR A 267 6.82 -13.27 -1.41
C THR A 267 7.28 -13.85 -0.06
N PRO A 268 8.39 -13.34 0.53
CA PRO A 268 8.88 -13.76 1.83
C PRO A 268 7.79 -13.86 2.92
N PHE A 269 6.93 -12.85 3.03
CA PHE A 269 5.88 -12.82 4.03
C PHE A 269 4.85 -13.95 3.85
N LEU A 270 4.34 -14.18 2.63
CA LEU A 270 3.34 -15.23 2.42
C LEU A 270 3.94 -16.63 2.56
N LEU A 271 5.23 -16.81 2.27
CA LEU A 271 5.93 -18.06 2.59
C LEU A 271 6.03 -18.25 4.12
N THR A 272 6.37 -17.21 4.87
CA THR A 272 6.37 -17.27 6.33
C THR A 272 4.99 -17.64 6.89
N VAL A 273 3.92 -17.00 6.41
CA VAL A 273 2.52 -17.29 6.78
C VAL A 273 2.13 -18.74 6.46
N LEU A 274 2.54 -19.26 5.31
CA LEU A 274 2.29 -20.65 4.93
C LEU A 274 2.98 -21.63 5.89
N VAL A 275 4.23 -21.34 6.27
CA VAL A 275 5.11 -22.29 6.98
C VAL A 275 4.93 -22.22 8.50
N SER A 276 4.69 -21.02 9.06
CA SER A 276 4.69 -20.79 10.51
C SER A 276 3.72 -21.63 11.35
N PRO A 277 2.52 -22.03 10.87
CA PRO A 277 1.65 -22.92 11.64
C PRO A 277 2.26 -24.30 11.89
N TYR A 278 3.15 -24.75 11.00
CA TYR A 278 3.62 -26.14 10.96
C TYR A 278 4.97 -26.38 11.66
N ILE A 279 5.72 -25.32 11.98
CA ILE A 279 7.12 -25.42 12.46
C ILE A 279 7.25 -26.18 13.79
N ASN A 280 6.22 -26.18 14.64
CA ASN A 280 6.26 -26.89 15.93
C ASN A 280 5.38 -28.16 15.97
N THR A 281 4.62 -28.44 14.90
CA THR A 281 3.62 -29.52 14.86
C THR A 281 3.92 -30.58 13.79
N PHE A 282 4.92 -30.37 12.92
CA PHE A 282 5.27 -31.28 11.82
C PHE A 282 5.58 -32.72 12.25
N ARG A 283 5.98 -32.94 13.51
CA ARG A 283 6.23 -34.27 14.08
C ARG A 283 4.94 -34.99 14.55
N GLN A 284 3.87 -34.26 14.85
CA GLN A 284 2.64 -34.78 15.46
C GLN A 284 1.51 -34.95 14.43
N ASN A 285 1.38 -34.05 13.45
CA ASN A 285 0.21 -34.02 12.56
C ASN A 285 0.59 -34.26 11.08
N LYS A 286 0.67 -35.55 10.69
CA LYS A 286 1.09 -35.99 9.34
C LYS A 286 0.07 -35.71 8.21
N ASN A 287 -1.22 -35.57 8.53
CA ASN A 287 -2.30 -35.46 7.54
C ASN A 287 -2.75 -34.00 7.27
N GLU A 288 -2.25 -33.02 8.03
CA GLU A 288 -2.75 -31.63 7.93
C GLU A 288 -2.20 -30.85 6.73
N VAL A 289 -1.14 -31.33 6.10
CA VAL A 289 -0.52 -30.65 4.95
C VAL A 289 -1.36 -30.79 3.69
N GLU A 290 -2.21 -31.81 3.59
CA GLU A 290 -3.05 -32.08 2.42
C GLU A 290 -4.02 -30.92 2.14
N GLN A 291 -4.46 -30.20 3.19
CA GLN A 291 -5.32 -29.02 3.07
C GLN A 291 -4.66 -27.88 2.27
N LEU A 292 -3.32 -27.82 2.24
CA LEU A 292 -2.59 -26.83 1.45
C LEU A 292 -2.82 -27.01 -0.06
N ALA A 293 -3.23 -28.20 -0.50
CA ALA A 293 -3.52 -28.46 -1.91
C ALA A 293 -4.70 -27.61 -2.42
N ASN A 294 -5.62 -27.24 -1.53
CA ASN A 294 -6.83 -26.49 -1.86
C ASN A 294 -6.64 -24.98 -1.80
N ILE A 295 -5.52 -24.48 -1.28
CA ILE A 295 -5.27 -23.04 -1.16
C ILE A 295 -4.95 -22.46 -2.55
N SER A 296 -5.83 -21.58 -3.03
CA SER A 296 -5.78 -20.94 -4.33
C SER A 296 -5.74 -19.41 -4.24
N SER A 297 -6.16 -18.84 -3.10
CA SER A 297 -6.21 -17.40 -2.84
C SER A 297 -5.42 -17.00 -1.59
N THR A 298 -5.08 -15.71 -1.49
CA THR A 298 -4.37 -15.17 -0.33
C THR A 298 -5.26 -15.17 0.92
N GLU A 299 -6.56 -15.04 0.74
CA GLU A 299 -7.58 -15.14 1.79
C GLU A 299 -7.59 -16.55 2.41
N GLU A 300 -7.61 -17.60 1.58
CA GLU A 300 -7.54 -18.99 2.05
C GLU A 300 -6.22 -19.28 2.79
N LEU A 301 -5.11 -18.67 2.33
CA LEU A 301 -3.82 -18.78 3.00
C LEU A 301 -3.85 -18.14 4.41
N PHE A 302 -4.39 -16.93 4.53
CA PHE A 302 -4.54 -16.27 5.82
C PHE A 302 -5.50 -17.01 6.74
N GLU A 303 -6.62 -17.51 6.21
CA GLU A 303 -7.58 -18.28 6.96
C GLU A 303 -6.95 -19.56 7.54
N ASN A 304 -6.19 -20.30 6.73
CA ASN A 304 -5.42 -21.45 7.20
C ASN A 304 -4.40 -21.05 8.28
N PHE A 305 -3.65 -19.97 8.07
CA PHE A 305 -2.66 -19.49 9.04
C PHE A 305 -3.29 -19.11 10.39
N ILE A 306 -4.36 -18.32 10.38
CA ILE A 306 -5.02 -17.83 11.60
C ILE A 306 -5.67 -19.00 12.34
N SER A 307 -6.47 -19.83 11.65
CA SER A 307 -7.18 -20.94 12.27
C SER A 307 -6.24 -21.98 12.87
N LYS A 308 -5.15 -22.35 12.17
CA LYS A 308 -4.14 -23.27 12.71
C LYS A 308 -3.34 -22.67 13.86
N SER A 309 -3.00 -21.37 13.77
CA SER A 309 -2.27 -20.70 14.84
C SER A 309 -3.12 -20.58 16.11
N TYR A 310 -4.42 -20.32 15.96
CA TYR A 310 -5.39 -20.25 17.05
C TYR A 310 -5.59 -21.61 17.73
N GLU A 311 -5.82 -22.68 16.96
CA GLU A 311 -5.94 -24.04 17.52
C GLU A 311 -4.67 -24.48 18.27
N ARG A 312 -3.50 -24.15 17.73
CA ARG A 312 -2.22 -24.39 18.42
C ARG A 312 -2.15 -23.65 19.76
N GLU A 313 -2.58 -22.39 19.80
CA GLU A 313 -2.53 -21.60 21.03
C GLU A 313 -3.52 -22.13 22.07
N LYS A 314 -4.71 -22.54 21.62
CA LYS A 314 -5.71 -23.23 22.45
C LYS A 314 -5.16 -24.52 23.05
N GLN A 315 -4.43 -25.32 22.27
CA GLN A 315 -3.84 -26.58 22.74
C GLN A 315 -2.74 -26.38 23.79
N LYS A 316 -1.93 -25.31 23.70
CA LYS A 316 -0.84 -25.04 24.68
C LYS A 316 -1.36 -24.74 26.08
N GLN A 317 -2.56 -24.16 26.20
CA GLN A 317 -3.13 -23.76 27.47
C GLN A 317 -3.80 -24.92 28.22
N HIS A 318 -3.17 -26.10 28.25
CA HIS A 318 -3.68 -27.39 28.77
C HIS A 318 -4.43 -27.38 30.12
N ASN A 319 -4.41 -26.28 30.89
CA ASN A 319 -5.06 -26.11 32.19
C ASN A 319 -6.23 -25.08 32.20
N ILE A 320 -6.51 -24.37 31.10
CA ILE A 320 -7.62 -23.40 30.99
C ILE A 320 -8.49 -23.84 29.81
N ASN A 321 -9.73 -24.25 30.07
CA ASN A 321 -10.59 -24.89 29.07
C ASN A 321 -11.05 -23.96 27.91
N THR A 322 -10.76 -22.65 27.96
CA THR A 322 -11.18 -21.68 26.94
C THR A 322 -10.24 -20.49 26.85
N LEU A 323 -9.80 -20.14 25.64
CA LEU A 323 -9.19 -18.84 25.36
C LEU A 323 -10.20 -17.72 25.67
N ALA A 324 -9.71 -16.54 26.07
CA ALA A 324 -10.55 -15.39 26.45
C ALA A 324 -11.45 -14.87 25.32
N PHE A 325 -11.10 -15.15 24.07
CA PHE A 325 -11.85 -14.78 22.86
C PHE A 325 -11.96 -15.97 21.95
N SER A 326 -13.14 -16.20 21.38
CA SER A 326 -13.32 -17.11 20.26
C SER A 326 -12.60 -16.61 18.99
N LEU A 327 -12.39 -17.52 18.04
CA LEU A 327 -11.77 -17.17 16.77
C LEU A 327 -12.60 -16.14 15.98
N GLU A 328 -13.93 -16.24 16.01
CA GLU A 328 -14.80 -15.29 15.32
C GLU A 328 -14.79 -13.91 15.99
N GLU A 329 -14.83 -13.84 17.33
CA GLU A 329 -14.68 -12.57 18.07
C GLU A 329 -13.34 -11.91 17.76
N LEU A 330 -12.24 -12.67 17.77
CA LEU A 330 -10.91 -12.18 17.41
C LEU A 330 -10.88 -11.57 16.01
N LYS A 331 -11.41 -12.29 15.00
CA LYS A 331 -11.47 -11.80 13.61
C LYS A 331 -12.34 -10.54 13.48
N GLN A 332 -13.47 -10.50 14.18
CA GLN A 332 -14.37 -9.36 14.18
C GLN A 332 -13.69 -8.11 14.75
N ILE A 333 -13.08 -8.20 15.93
CA ILE A 333 -12.39 -7.07 16.57
C ILE A 333 -11.21 -6.60 15.70
N LEU A 334 -10.39 -7.51 15.18
CA LEU A 334 -9.29 -7.14 14.28
C LEU A 334 -9.78 -6.50 12.97
N GLY A 335 -10.92 -6.95 12.45
CA GLY A 335 -11.57 -6.34 11.29
C GLY A 335 -12.02 -4.91 11.55
N GLN A 336 -12.60 -4.66 12.72
CA GLN A 336 -13.02 -3.32 13.14
C GLN A 336 -11.84 -2.38 13.33
N ILE A 337 -10.81 -2.83 14.05
CA ILE A 337 -9.55 -2.12 14.19
C ILE A 337 -8.99 -1.77 12.80
N SER A 338 -9.02 -2.72 11.86
CA SER A 338 -8.52 -2.49 10.50
C SER A 338 -9.30 -1.39 9.76
N VAL A 339 -10.64 -1.43 9.79
CA VAL A 339 -11.48 -0.39 9.16
C VAL A 339 -11.27 0.98 9.81
N LEU A 340 -11.18 1.05 11.14
CA LEU A 340 -10.94 2.32 11.85
C LEU A 340 -9.61 2.95 11.45
N ILE A 341 -8.53 2.16 11.40
CA ILE A 341 -7.21 2.66 10.97
C ILE A 341 -7.25 3.08 9.50
N MET A 342 -7.89 2.30 8.64
CA MET A 342 -7.91 2.56 7.20
C MET A 342 -8.79 3.75 6.81
N SER A 343 -9.68 4.18 7.71
CA SER A 343 -10.55 5.36 7.52
C SER A 343 -10.07 6.60 8.29
N ASP A 344 -8.93 6.52 9.00
CA ASP A 344 -8.31 7.65 9.70
C ASP A 344 -7.59 8.61 8.74
N GLU A 345 -7.17 9.78 9.22
CA GLU A 345 -6.44 10.79 8.45
C GLU A 345 -5.09 10.28 7.90
N ARG A 346 -4.49 9.28 8.54
CA ARG A 346 -3.18 8.70 8.17
C ARG A 346 -3.24 7.16 8.09
N PRO A 347 -3.94 6.60 7.11
CA PRO A 347 -4.23 5.17 7.07
C PRO A 347 -2.99 4.30 6.79
N ASP A 348 -1.91 4.86 6.25
CA ASP A 348 -0.69 4.10 5.88
C ASP A 348 0.28 3.87 7.05
N ASP A 349 0.06 4.54 8.18
CA ASP A 349 0.96 4.47 9.33
C ASP A 349 0.85 3.14 10.09
N ASN A 350 -0.26 2.40 9.92
CA ASN A 350 -0.51 1.07 10.51
C ASN A 350 -0.45 1.02 12.06
N TYR A 351 -0.39 2.18 12.72
CA TYR A 351 -0.38 2.28 14.17
C TYR A 351 -1.79 2.12 14.73
N ILE A 352 -1.86 1.43 15.87
CA ILE A 352 -3.05 1.22 16.67
C ILE A 352 -2.77 1.89 18.01
N THR A 353 -3.54 2.93 18.32
CA THR A 353 -3.46 3.65 19.59
C THR A 353 -4.23 2.91 20.68
N PRO A 354 -3.89 3.06 21.97
CA PRO A 354 -4.67 2.51 23.09
C PRO A 354 -6.15 2.87 23.02
N ASP A 355 -6.46 4.12 22.69
CA ASP A 355 -7.82 4.63 22.50
C ASP A 355 -8.63 3.81 21.47
N THR A 356 -7.98 3.26 20.44
CA THR A 356 -8.64 2.36 19.48
C THR A 356 -9.13 1.08 20.15
N PHE A 357 -8.36 0.51 21.09
CA PHE A 357 -8.77 -0.68 21.85
C PHE A 357 -9.85 -0.34 22.88
N GLU A 358 -9.71 0.78 23.59
CA GLU A 358 -10.68 1.25 24.61
C GLU A 358 -12.06 1.53 24.02
N LYS A 359 -12.13 1.92 22.74
CA LYS A 359 -13.39 2.09 21.99
C LYS A 359 -14.10 0.77 21.67
N LEU A 360 -13.38 -0.35 21.62
CA LEU A 360 -13.89 -1.64 21.15
C LEU A 360 -13.98 -2.70 22.26
N LEU A 361 -13.19 -2.58 23.31
CA LEU A 361 -13.02 -3.58 24.37
C LEU A 361 -13.11 -2.92 25.75
N SER A 362 -13.66 -3.65 26.71
CA SER A 362 -13.60 -3.26 28.12
C SER A 362 -12.16 -3.36 28.64
N GLN A 363 -11.80 -2.50 29.61
CA GLN A 363 -10.42 -2.34 30.08
C GLN A 363 -9.79 -3.65 30.58
N ASP A 364 -10.58 -4.52 31.21
CA ASP A 364 -10.19 -5.84 31.71
C ASP A 364 -9.84 -6.84 30.59
N LYS A 365 -10.36 -6.62 29.37
CA LYS A 365 -10.20 -7.52 28.22
C LYS A 365 -9.09 -7.13 27.25
N ILE A 366 -8.59 -5.89 27.34
CA ILE A 366 -7.60 -5.34 26.39
C ILE A 366 -6.28 -6.12 26.46
N GLU A 367 -5.78 -6.39 27.67
CA GLU A 367 -4.49 -7.08 27.83
C GLU A 367 -4.55 -8.53 27.32
N ASP A 368 -5.63 -9.24 27.64
CA ASP A 368 -5.86 -10.60 27.15
C ASP A 368 -5.94 -10.65 25.61
N PHE A 369 -6.65 -9.68 25.02
CA PHE A 369 -6.79 -9.58 23.56
C PHE A 369 -5.43 -9.34 22.88
N ILE A 370 -4.67 -8.38 23.40
CA ILE A 370 -3.34 -8.02 22.88
C ILE A 370 -2.38 -9.21 23.03
N SER A 371 -2.37 -9.85 24.19
CA SER A 371 -1.55 -11.03 24.47
C SER A 371 -1.85 -12.16 23.50
N LEU A 372 -3.13 -12.46 23.26
CA LEU A 372 -3.56 -13.43 22.26
C LEU A 372 -3.08 -13.04 20.86
N CYS A 373 -3.30 -11.79 20.44
CA CYS A 373 -2.87 -11.31 19.13
C CYS A 373 -1.35 -11.40 18.92
N GLN A 374 -0.56 -11.13 19.97
CA GLN A 374 0.90 -11.26 19.94
C GLN A 374 1.34 -12.72 19.85
N ASN A 375 0.70 -13.63 20.60
CA ASN A 375 0.99 -15.06 20.54
C ASN A 375 0.63 -15.68 19.17
N LEU A 376 -0.37 -15.12 18.50
CA LEU A 376 -0.77 -15.46 17.14
C LEU A 376 0.01 -14.72 16.06
N TYR A 377 0.93 -13.82 16.43
CA TYR A 377 1.73 -12.99 15.52
C TYR A 377 0.92 -12.07 14.60
N LEU A 378 -0.25 -11.64 15.06
CA LEU A 378 -1.14 -10.73 14.34
C LEU A 378 -0.78 -9.26 14.63
N LEU A 379 -0.41 -8.95 15.87
CA LEU A 379 -0.03 -7.61 16.31
C LEU A 379 1.38 -7.58 16.94
N ILE A 380 2.08 -6.46 16.78
CA ILE A 380 3.41 -6.20 17.35
C ILE A 380 3.35 -4.90 18.16
N LYS A 381 3.97 -4.90 19.35
CA LYS A 381 4.14 -3.69 20.17
C LYS A 381 5.25 -2.82 19.58
N THR A 382 5.04 -1.51 19.52
CA THR A 382 6.07 -0.56 19.06
C THR A 382 6.94 -0.09 20.22
N VAL A 383 8.14 0.43 19.94
CA VAL A 383 9.15 0.72 20.96
C VAL A 383 8.93 2.04 21.69
N ASN A 384 8.04 2.92 21.23
CA ASN A 384 7.86 4.22 21.87
C ASN A 384 7.06 4.13 23.21
N ILE A 385 7.59 4.78 24.25
CA ILE A 385 7.34 4.55 25.68
C ILE A 385 6.25 5.46 26.30
N GLU A 386 5.67 6.42 25.59
CA GLU A 386 4.63 7.26 26.22
C GLU A 386 3.20 6.71 26.10
N GLN A 387 2.90 5.85 25.12
CA GLN A 387 1.52 5.44 24.84
C GLN A 387 1.33 3.96 24.46
N GLY A 388 2.33 3.09 24.55
CA GLY A 388 2.14 1.65 24.34
C GLY A 388 1.38 1.30 23.05
N THR A 389 1.76 1.89 21.91
CA THR A 389 1.04 1.69 20.64
C THR A 389 1.41 0.35 19.99
N TYR A 390 0.49 -0.17 19.18
CA TYR A 390 0.62 -1.45 18.49
C TYR A 390 0.53 -1.25 16.98
N ARG A 391 0.76 -2.31 16.20
CA ARG A 391 0.51 -2.34 14.75
C ARG A 391 0.28 -3.76 14.28
N PHE A 392 -0.37 -3.92 13.14
CA PHE A 392 -0.40 -5.22 12.48
C PHE A 392 1.01 -5.65 12.11
N SER A 393 1.30 -6.95 12.27
CA SER A 393 2.60 -7.52 11.90
C SER A 393 2.91 -7.33 10.41
N HIS A 394 1.86 -7.24 9.57
CA HIS A 394 1.95 -6.92 8.15
C HIS A 394 0.67 -6.24 7.62
N LEU A 395 0.81 -5.33 6.65
CA LEU A 395 -0.32 -4.61 6.04
C LEU A 395 -1.33 -5.55 5.37
N LEU A 396 -0.87 -6.61 4.70
CA LEU A 396 -1.76 -7.61 4.09
C LEU A 396 -2.69 -8.31 5.11
N LEU A 397 -2.26 -8.45 6.37
CA LEU A 397 -3.13 -8.99 7.42
C LEU A 397 -4.22 -7.97 7.78
N ARG A 398 -3.85 -6.69 7.93
CA ARG A 398 -4.83 -5.59 8.12
C ARG A 398 -5.85 -5.56 6.98
N GLU A 399 -5.39 -5.63 5.73
CA GLU A 399 -6.26 -5.64 4.55
C GLU A 399 -7.16 -6.89 4.51
N TYR A 400 -6.64 -8.05 4.94
CA TYR A 400 -7.43 -9.27 5.07
C TYR A 400 -8.56 -9.10 6.09
N PHE A 401 -8.22 -8.66 7.31
CA PHE A 401 -9.20 -8.44 8.38
C PHE A 401 -10.23 -7.36 8.02
N ALA A 402 -9.79 -6.26 7.41
CA ALA A 402 -10.70 -5.24 6.88
C ALA A 402 -11.66 -5.85 5.87
N PHE A 403 -11.14 -6.56 4.87
CA PHE A 403 -11.97 -7.14 3.80
C PHE A 403 -13.04 -8.09 4.34
N ILE A 404 -12.67 -9.08 5.16
CA ILE A 404 -13.64 -10.05 5.70
C ILE A 404 -14.70 -9.37 6.58
N TYR A 405 -14.33 -8.33 7.32
CA TYR A 405 -15.27 -7.59 8.16
C TYR A 405 -16.23 -6.76 7.30
N THR A 406 -15.71 -6.03 6.31
CA THR A 406 -16.55 -5.21 5.40
C THR A 406 -17.54 -6.06 4.61
N ASP A 407 -17.13 -7.25 4.15
CA ASP A 407 -18.00 -8.17 3.41
C ASP A 407 -19.14 -8.67 4.30
N LYS A 408 -18.84 -9.14 5.53
CA LYS A 408 -19.87 -9.53 6.51
C LYS A 408 -20.77 -8.36 6.91
N PHE A 409 -20.20 -7.17 7.09
CA PHE A 409 -20.92 -5.96 7.49
C PHE A 409 -21.97 -5.54 6.46
N LEU A 410 -21.63 -5.60 5.17
CA LEU A 410 -22.53 -5.20 4.08
C LEU A 410 -23.58 -6.27 3.76
N ASN A 411 -23.27 -7.55 4.00
CA ASN A 411 -24.21 -8.64 3.79
C ASN A 411 -25.19 -8.84 4.97
N HIS A 412 -25.18 -7.98 5.99
CA HIS A 412 -26.01 -8.07 7.20
C HIS A 412 -25.81 -9.35 8.04
N ASP A 413 -24.73 -10.10 7.79
CA ASP A 413 -24.39 -11.33 8.55
C ASP A 413 -23.87 -11.05 9.98
N LEU A 414 -23.81 -9.78 10.39
CA LEU A 414 -23.31 -9.38 11.72
C LEU A 414 -24.41 -9.25 12.80
N ASP A 415 -25.69 -9.33 12.41
CA ASP A 415 -26.84 -9.09 13.30
C ASP A 415 -26.99 -10.16 14.41
N GLU A 416 -26.32 -11.31 14.27
CA GLU A 416 -26.35 -12.39 15.27
C GLU A 416 -25.46 -12.13 16.51
N TYR A 417 -24.54 -11.14 16.45
CA TYR A 417 -23.57 -10.84 17.52
C TYR A 417 -23.67 -9.40 18.08
N SER A 418 -24.51 -8.54 17.48
CA SER A 418 -24.52 -7.09 17.73
C SER A 418 -25.32 -6.64 18.96
N THR A 419 -25.95 -7.56 19.70
CA THR A 419 -26.85 -7.21 20.82
C THR A 419 -26.13 -6.72 22.09
N ALA A 420 -24.80 -6.72 22.15
CA ALA A 420 -24.05 -6.42 23.38
C ALA A 420 -23.14 -5.18 23.35
N THR A 421 -22.93 -4.50 22.23
CA THR A 421 -21.97 -3.37 22.18
C THR A 421 -22.47 -2.24 21.27
N ASN A 422 -22.15 -0.98 21.61
CA ASN A 422 -22.40 0.27 20.86
C ASN A 422 -21.68 0.32 19.48
N LEU A 423 -21.49 -0.83 18.85
CA LEU A 423 -20.48 -1.16 17.87
C LEU A 423 -20.82 -0.63 16.47
N HIS A 424 -22.11 -0.63 16.10
CA HIS A 424 -22.62 0.01 14.88
C HIS A 424 -22.56 1.54 14.92
N LYS A 425 -22.33 2.15 16.10
CA LYS A 425 -22.23 3.61 16.22
C LYS A 425 -20.86 4.14 15.79
N LEU A 426 -19.82 3.30 15.81
CA LEU A 426 -18.44 3.73 15.55
C LEU A 426 -18.02 3.53 14.08
N ILE A 427 -18.56 2.50 13.43
CA ILE A 427 -18.26 2.14 12.03
C ILE A 427 -19.57 2.20 11.22
N GLY A 428 -19.73 3.27 10.44
CA GLY A 428 -20.79 3.40 9.45
C GLY A 428 -20.35 2.88 8.08
N LYS A 429 -21.31 2.83 7.15
CA LYS A 429 -21.07 2.44 5.75
C LYS A 429 -20.10 3.38 5.02
N ASP A 430 -20.01 4.63 5.46
CA ASP A 430 -19.05 5.64 5.00
C ASP A 430 -17.60 5.20 5.25
N LYS A 431 -17.28 4.78 6.49
CA LYS A 431 -15.94 4.26 6.84
C LYS A 431 -15.64 2.95 6.13
N VAL A 432 -16.66 2.10 5.95
CA VAL A 432 -16.54 0.87 5.17
C VAL A 432 -16.20 1.19 3.71
N ALA A 433 -16.86 2.18 3.10
CA ALA A 433 -16.55 2.63 1.75
C ALA A 433 -15.09 3.11 1.64
N ILE A 434 -14.63 3.97 2.56
CA ILE A 434 -13.24 4.45 2.60
C ILE A 434 -12.26 3.29 2.69
N ALA A 435 -12.49 2.36 3.63
CA ALA A 435 -11.62 1.20 3.81
C ALA A 435 -11.57 0.32 2.56
N LEU A 436 -12.72 0.04 1.92
CA LEU A 436 -12.81 -0.71 0.67
C LEU A 436 -12.04 -0.01 -0.47
N GLY A 437 -12.08 1.33 -0.54
CA GLY A 437 -11.30 2.12 -1.50
C GLY A 437 -9.79 1.95 -1.37
N LYS A 438 -9.30 1.71 -0.15
CA LYS A 438 -7.89 1.42 0.11
C LYS A 438 -7.52 -0.03 -0.19
N LEU A 439 -8.49 -0.93 -0.37
CA LEU A 439 -8.24 -2.32 -0.76
C LEU A 439 -8.09 -2.42 -2.28
N ASN A 440 -6.90 -2.81 -2.75
CA ASN A 440 -6.67 -3.05 -4.17
C ASN A 440 -7.20 -4.44 -4.62
N LYS A 441 -8.50 -4.69 -4.42
CA LYS A 441 -9.16 -5.98 -4.72
C LYS A 441 -10.39 -5.78 -5.60
N LEU A 442 -10.55 -6.63 -6.63
CA LEU A 442 -11.72 -6.60 -7.52
C LEU A 442 -13.04 -6.76 -6.75
N ARG A 443 -13.07 -7.62 -5.73
CA ARG A 443 -14.27 -7.82 -4.91
C ARG A 443 -14.61 -6.58 -4.07
N ALA A 444 -13.61 -5.82 -3.60
CA ALA A 444 -13.85 -4.55 -2.94
C ALA A 444 -14.48 -3.53 -3.90
N THR A 445 -14.09 -3.54 -5.17
CA THR A 445 -14.72 -2.72 -6.22
C THR A 445 -16.20 -3.03 -6.38
N ASN A 446 -16.61 -4.31 -6.36
CA ASN A 446 -18.02 -4.67 -6.46
C ASN A 446 -18.82 -4.17 -5.25
N LEU A 447 -18.30 -4.35 -4.03
CA LEU A 447 -18.94 -3.83 -2.81
C LEU A 447 -19.08 -2.30 -2.85
N LEU A 448 -18.09 -1.58 -3.38
CA LEU A 448 -18.18 -0.13 -3.58
C LEU A 448 -19.24 0.27 -4.61
N ILE A 449 -19.41 -0.51 -5.68
CA ILE A 449 -20.45 -0.27 -6.69
C ILE A 449 -21.83 -0.41 -6.06
N ASP A 450 -22.03 -1.40 -5.20
CA ASP A 450 -23.30 -1.57 -4.49
C ASP A 450 -23.59 -0.38 -3.56
N LEU A 451 -22.57 0.15 -2.88
CA LEU A 451 -22.67 1.34 -2.02
C LEU A 451 -22.99 2.64 -2.76
N LEU A 452 -22.81 2.72 -4.08
CA LEU A 452 -23.28 3.87 -4.87
C LEU A 452 -24.80 4.03 -4.87
N ARG A 453 -25.54 2.97 -4.50
CA ARG A 453 -27.01 2.95 -4.43
C ARG A 453 -27.54 3.17 -3.01
N ASP A 454 -26.66 3.43 -2.04
CA ASP A 454 -27.07 3.62 -0.65
C ASP A 454 -27.97 4.86 -0.50
N SER A 455 -28.90 4.84 0.46
CA SER A 455 -29.82 5.97 0.71
C SER A 455 -29.09 7.18 1.28
N ASP A 456 -28.00 6.97 2.01
CA ASP A 456 -27.19 8.03 2.60
C ASP A 456 -26.28 8.70 1.56
N ARG A 457 -26.33 10.04 1.50
CA ARG A 457 -25.52 10.84 0.58
C ARG A 457 -24.03 10.71 0.85
N ASP A 458 -23.62 10.64 2.12
CA ASP A 458 -22.22 10.62 2.51
C ASP A 458 -21.58 9.27 2.14
N VAL A 459 -22.35 8.18 2.29
CA VAL A 459 -21.96 6.83 1.84
C VAL A 459 -21.75 6.81 0.33
N ARG A 460 -22.69 7.35 -0.46
CA ARG A 460 -22.53 7.43 -1.93
C ARG A 460 -21.32 8.25 -2.35
N TYR A 461 -21.07 9.37 -1.66
CA TYR A 461 -19.91 10.22 -1.93
C TYR A 461 -18.59 9.48 -1.68
N GLU A 462 -18.43 8.85 -0.51
CA GLU A 462 -17.20 8.11 -0.20
C GLU A 462 -17.03 6.87 -1.08
N ALA A 463 -18.11 6.21 -1.49
CA ALA A 463 -18.05 5.10 -2.45
C ALA A 463 -17.54 5.56 -3.83
N ALA A 464 -18.08 6.67 -4.35
CA ALA A 464 -17.65 7.24 -5.63
C ALA A 464 -16.20 7.73 -5.59
N LYS A 465 -15.80 8.41 -4.52
CA LYS A 465 -14.43 8.86 -4.30
C LYS A 465 -13.46 7.68 -4.21
N SER A 466 -13.81 6.66 -3.42
CA SER A 466 -13.03 5.42 -3.26
C SER A 466 -12.83 4.68 -4.58
N LEU A 467 -13.86 4.60 -5.43
CA LEU A 467 -13.75 4.04 -6.77
C LEU A 467 -12.79 4.86 -7.67
N GLY A 468 -12.80 6.19 -7.55
CA GLY A 468 -11.87 7.05 -8.28
C GLY A 468 -10.41 6.92 -7.83
N GLU A 469 -10.17 6.63 -6.56
CA GLU A 469 -8.83 6.42 -6.00
C GLU A 469 -8.22 5.05 -6.35
N LEU A 470 -9.04 4.06 -6.69
CA LEU A 470 -8.57 2.75 -7.10
C LEU A 470 -7.79 2.85 -8.42
N LYS A 471 -6.46 2.74 -8.33
CA LYS A 471 -5.54 2.63 -9.48
C LYS A 471 -5.72 1.35 -10.31
N ALA A 472 -6.63 0.47 -9.92
CA ALA A 472 -6.99 -0.68 -10.73
C ALA A 472 -7.60 -0.14 -12.03
N GLY A 473 -7.01 -0.49 -13.17
CA GLY A 473 -7.60 -0.29 -14.49
C GLY A 473 -8.85 -1.16 -14.65
N VAL A 474 -9.82 -0.99 -13.76
CA VAL A 474 -11.13 -1.61 -13.81
C VAL A 474 -11.81 -0.98 -15.01
N TYR A 475 -11.68 -1.66 -16.14
CA TYR A 475 -12.62 -1.51 -17.23
C TYR A 475 -13.99 -1.84 -16.66
N PHE A 476 -14.81 -0.80 -16.47
CA PHE A 476 -16.23 -0.93 -16.13
C PHE A 476 -16.94 -1.72 -17.26
N ARG A 477 -16.92 -3.05 -17.18
CA ARG A 477 -17.77 -3.93 -18.01
C ARG A 477 -19.20 -3.79 -17.49
N GLY A 478 -19.92 -2.85 -18.08
CA GLY A 478 -21.31 -2.53 -17.76
C GLY A 478 -21.65 -1.11 -18.22
N TYR A 479 -20.77 -0.15 -17.92
CA TYR A 479 -21.00 1.26 -18.24
C TYR A 479 -21.09 1.58 -19.74
N LYS A 480 -20.47 0.79 -20.62
CA LYS A 480 -20.62 0.95 -22.09
C LYS A 480 -21.79 0.15 -22.70
N GLN A 481 -22.32 -0.84 -21.99
CA GLN A 481 -23.39 -1.70 -22.54
C GLN A 481 -24.78 -1.19 -22.14
N ASP A 482 -24.92 -0.59 -20.95
CA ASP A 482 -26.21 -0.05 -20.49
C ASP A 482 -26.50 1.35 -21.03
N PHE A 483 -25.46 2.10 -21.41
CA PHE A 483 -25.58 3.38 -22.12
C PHE A 483 -25.17 3.21 -23.58
N SER A 484 -25.93 2.42 -24.34
CA SER A 484 -25.91 2.60 -25.80
C SER A 484 -26.63 3.91 -26.14
N GLU A 485 -26.20 4.58 -27.21
CA GLU A 485 -26.98 5.70 -27.75
C GLU A 485 -28.44 5.25 -27.95
N PRO A 486 -29.44 6.04 -27.53
CA PRO A 486 -29.41 7.50 -27.41
C PRO A 486 -29.14 8.07 -25.99
N TYR A 487 -28.79 7.25 -24.99
CA TYR A 487 -28.75 7.70 -23.58
C TYR A 487 -27.38 8.23 -23.11
N LEU A 488 -26.38 8.25 -23.99
CA LEU A 488 -25.03 8.71 -23.67
C LEU A 488 -24.86 10.15 -24.17
N ILE A 489 -25.15 11.12 -23.30
CA ILE A 489 -24.98 12.54 -23.60
C ILE A 489 -23.52 12.92 -23.33
N SER A 490 -22.74 13.06 -24.40
CA SER A 490 -21.41 13.65 -24.36
C SER A 490 -21.53 15.18 -24.34
N THR A 491 -21.58 15.80 -23.18
CA THR A 491 -21.52 17.26 -23.04
C THR A 491 -20.10 17.71 -22.64
N PRO A 492 -19.56 18.76 -23.25
CA PRO A 492 -18.39 19.47 -22.72
C PRO A 492 -18.69 19.94 -21.29
N LEU A 493 -17.71 19.87 -20.38
CA LEU A 493 -17.89 20.25 -18.97
C LEU A 493 -18.48 21.66 -18.82
N SER A 494 -18.13 22.57 -19.74
CA SER A 494 -18.66 23.94 -19.82
C SER A 494 -20.17 24.05 -20.04
N GLU A 495 -20.83 23.04 -20.62
CA GLU A 495 -22.30 22.98 -20.74
C GLU A 495 -22.97 22.44 -19.47
N PHE A 496 -22.26 21.60 -18.70
CA PHE A 496 -22.75 21.07 -17.44
C PHE A 496 -22.80 22.17 -16.36
N GLU A 497 -21.78 23.03 -16.32
CA GLU A 497 -21.67 24.17 -15.40
C GLU A 497 -22.73 25.27 -15.69
N LYS A 498 -23.15 25.44 -16.95
CA LYS A 498 -24.22 26.38 -17.31
C LYS A 498 -25.59 25.94 -16.76
N LYS A 499 -25.89 24.64 -16.77
CA LYS A 499 -27.19 24.12 -16.31
C LYS A 499 -27.43 24.30 -14.81
N SER A 500 -26.39 24.44 -13.98
CA SER A 500 -26.57 24.72 -12.55
C SER A 500 -26.92 26.18 -12.23
N ALA A 501 -26.77 27.11 -13.19
CA ALA A 501 -27.10 28.52 -12.98
C ALA A 501 -28.57 28.86 -13.30
N ASP A 502 -29.25 28.03 -14.11
CA ASP A 502 -30.58 28.34 -14.65
C ASP A 502 -31.75 27.68 -13.88
N THR A 503 -31.48 27.00 -12.76
CA THR A 503 -32.54 26.44 -11.89
C THR A 503 -32.45 27.00 -10.48
N LEU A 504 -32.89 28.24 -10.30
CA LEU A 504 -33.51 28.65 -9.04
C LEU A 504 -34.95 28.11 -9.02
N PRO A 505 -35.49 27.63 -7.88
CA PRO A 505 -36.88 27.21 -7.81
C PRO A 505 -37.79 28.42 -7.99
N GLU A 506 -38.73 28.36 -8.93
CA GLU A 506 -39.82 29.34 -9.03
C GLU A 506 -40.57 29.42 -7.70
N GLU A 507 -40.75 30.63 -7.18
CA GLU A 507 -41.64 30.88 -6.05
C GLU A 507 -43.06 30.41 -6.39
N PRO A 508 -43.79 29.79 -5.44
CA PRO A 508 -45.13 29.30 -5.70
C PRO A 508 -46.08 30.48 -5.95
N GLN A 509 -46.75 30.46 -7.10
CA GLN A 509 -47.75 31.47 -7.46
C GLN A 509 -48.91 31.51 -6.45
N PRO A 510 -49.45 32.70 -6.12
CA PRO A 510 -50.62 32.81 -5.27
C PRO A 510 -51.90 32.35 -6.01
N PRO A 511 -52.93 31.88 -5.29
CA PRO A 511 -54.17 31.39 -5.89
C PRO A 511 -55.00 32.54 -6.51
N PRO A 512 -55.90 32.24 -7.47
CA PRO A 512 -56.60 33.25 -8.27
C PRO A 512 -57.63 34.05 -7.46
N GLU A 513 -57.80 35.29 -7.88
CA GLU A 513 -58.62 36.37 -7.31
C GLU A 513 -60.11 36.03 -7.15
N GLU A 514 -60.65 36.29 -5.95
CA GLU A 514 -62.10 36.44 -5.70
C GLU A 514 -62.52 37.92 -5.78
N GLU A 515 -63.80 38.11 -6.09
CA GLU A 515 -64.47 39.29 -6.62
C GLU A 515 -64.40 40.60 -5.81
N ASN A 516 -64.22 41.70 -6.56
CA ASN A 516 -64.75 43.07 -6.40
C ASN A 516 -65.52 43.44 -5.11
N ILE A 517 -65.00 44.41 -4.34
CA ILE A 517 -65.77 45.48 -3.67
C ILE A 517 -64.92 46.79 -3.68
N PRO A 518 -65.47 47.97 -4.01
CA PRO A 518 -64.69 49.18 -4.30
C PRO A 518 -64.47 50.16 -3.11
N GLU A 519 -63.34 50.88 -3.22
CA GLU A 519 -63.00 52.27 -2.83
C GLU A 519 -63.33 52.85 -1.43
N ASP A 520 -62.31 53.36 -0.73
CA ASP A 520 -62.13 54.82 -0.50
C ASP A 520 -60.68 55.15 0.01
N PRO A 521 -60.15 56.37 -0.23
CA PRO A 521 -58.73 56.73 -0.06
C PRO A 521 -58.45 57.58 1.18
N GLU A 522 -57.21 57.57 1.69
CA GLU A 522 -56.64 58.74 2.41
C GLU A 522 -55.10 58.68 2.57
N ASN A 523 -54.46 59.68 1.95
CA ASN A 523 -53.34 60.54 2.39
C ASN A 523 -52.02 60.00 3.00
N GLN A 524 -50.92 60.41 2.32
CA GLN A 524 -49.76 61.18 2.81
C GLN A 524 -48.93 60.59 3.97
N THR A 525 -47.61 60.43 3.90
CA THR A 525 -46.61 61.52 3.88
C THR A 525 -45.19 60.96 3.77
N GLU A 526 -44.31 61.78 3.19
CA GLU A 526 -42.86 61.65 3.07
C GLU A 526 -42.13 61.73 4.43
N THR A 527 -40.94 61.11 4.56
CA THR A 527 -39.73 61.81 5.04
C THR A 527 -38.43 60.99 4.86
N GLU A 528 -37.38 61.73 4.54
CA GLU A 528 -35.99 61.37 4.23
C GLU A 528 -35.24 60.66 5.38
N ILE A 529 -34.14 59.97 5.04
CA ILE A 529 -32.78 60.18 5.58
C ILE A 529 -31.78 59.31 4.77
N GLU A 530 -30.73 59.95 4.24
CA GLU A 530 -29.46 59.42 3.73
C GLU A 530 -28.30 60.06 4.53
N PRO A 531 -27.01 59.67 4.40
CA PRO A 531 -26.36 58.35 4.29
C PRO A 531 -25.15 58.24 5.28
N PRO A 532 -24.20 57.28 5.15
CA PRO A 532 -23.00 57.58 4.36
C PRO A 532 -22.37 56.40 3.56
N GLU A 533 -21.49 56.81 2.65
CA GLU A 533 -20.82 56.13 1.52
C GLU A 533 -19.83 54.98 1.85
N GLN A 534 -19.64 54.06 0.89
CA GLN A 534 -18.37 53.38 0.52
C GLN A 534 -18.50 52.67 -0.87
N PRO A 535 -17.39 52.34 -1.57
CA PRO A 535 -17.15 52.80 -2.95
C PRO A 535 -17.38 51.80 -4.10
N ASN A 536 -17.84 52.38 -5.23
CA ASN A 536 -17.54 52.15 -6.65
C ASN A 536 -16.97 50.80 -7.12
N THR A 537 -17.83 50.04 -7.81
CA THR A 537 -17.49 49.11 -8.90
C THR A 537 -17.25 49.87 -10.22
N PRO A 538 -16.36 49.39 -11.12
CA PRO A 538 -16.40 49.75 -12.52
C PRO A 538 -17.07 48.66 -13.37
N SER A 539 -18.18 49.09 -13.96
CA SER A 539 -18.78 48.72 -15.23
C SER A 539 -18.01 47.84 -16.23
N SER A 540 -18.75 46.89 -16.79
CA SER A 540 -18.48 46.22 -18.07
C SER A 540 -18.44 47.19 -19.26
N PRO A 541 -17.64 46.91 -20.31
CA PRO A 541 -17.88 47.41 -21.67
C PRO A 541 -18.34 46.28 -22.62
N PRO A 542 -18.82 46.62 -23.84
CA PRO A 542 -20.00 46.01 -24.43
C PRO A 542 -19.74 44.80 -25.33
N ILE A 543 -20.81 44.02 -25.46
CA ILE A 543 -21.03 43.00 -26.48
C ILE A 543 -21.02 43.67 -27.87
N VAL A 544 -20.08 43.24 -28.72
CA VAL A 544 -20.18 43.44 -30.17
C VAL A 544 -20.36 42.07 -30.81
N ASN A 545 -21.57 41.86 -31.31
CA ASN A 545 -21.90 40.80 -32.25
C ASN A 545 -21.36 41.19 -33.64
N THR A 546 -20.49 40.38 -34.22
CA THR A 546 -20.53 40.08 -35.67
C THR A 546 -19.92 38.70 -35.97
N PRO A 547 -20.55 37.90 -36.84
CA PRO A 547 -20.11 36.57 -37.23
C PRO A 547 -19.12 36.66 -38.40
N ASN A 548 -18.03 35.88 -38.36
CA ASN A 548 -17.34 35.31 -39.54
C ASN A 548 -16.08 34.56 -39.08
N ASP A 549 -16.09 33.24 -39.19
CA ASP A 549 -15.15 32.47 -40.03
C ASP A 549 -15.20 30.99 -39.68
N PHE A 550 -16.19 30.32 -40.27
CA PHE A 550 -16.21 28.89 -40.48
C PHE A 550 -15.16 28.51 -41.55
N SER A 551 -13.86 28.54 -41.21
CA SER A 551 -12.85 27.89 -42.06
C SER A 551 -11.52 27.49 -41.40
N THR A 552 -11.32 27.71 -40.09
CA THR A 552 -10.00 27.43 -39.46
C THR A 552 -10.00 26.27 -38.46
N PHE A 553 -11.11 25.54 -38.31
CA PHE A 553 -11.22 24.43 -37.34
C PHE A 553 -11.47 23.05 -37.98
N LYS A 554 -10.95 22.84 -39.19
CA LYS A 554 -10.99 21.53 -39.88
C LYS A 554 -9.62 20.86 -40.09
N GLU A 555 -8.54 21.38 -39.50
CA GLU A 555 -7.21 20.74 -39.57
C GLU A 555 -6.72 20.04 -38.29
N ILE A 556 -7.48 20.05 -37.18
CA ILE A 556 -7.07 19.38 -35.92
C ILE A 556 -7.89 18.11 -35.63
N LEU A 557 -8.37 17.44 -36.69
CA LEU A 557 -8.89 16.07 -36.62
C LEU A 557 -8.27 15.23 -37.75
N LYS A 558 -6.94 15.11 -37.73
CA LYS A 558 -6.29 13.91 -38.27
C LYS A 558 -6.14 12.92 -37.11
N PRO A 559 -6.65 11.68 -37.21
CA PRO A 559 -6.43 10.68 -36.19
C PRO A 559 -4.94 10.37 -36.13
N ASP A 560 -4.32 10.64 -34.99
CA ASP A 560 -2.95 10.27 -34.71
C ASP A 560 -2.86 8.74 -34.66
N ARG A 561 -2.41 8.15 -35.77
CA ARG A 561 -2.05 6.74 -35.87
C ARG A 561 -0.75 6.53 -35.10
N ASN A 562 -0.81 6.45 -33.78
CA ASN A 562 0.27 5.91 -32.94
C ASN A 562 -0.26 5.24 -31.66
N LEU A 563 -1.39 4.52 -31.77
CA LEU A 563 -1.62 3.35 -30.90
C LEU A 563 -1.07 2.11 -31.60
N LEU A 564 -0.01 1.54 -31.02
CA LEU A 564 0.55 0.23 -31.34
C LEU A 564 -0.50 -0.87 -31.12
N LEU A 565 -1.39 -1.06 -32.08
CA LEU A 565 -1.92 -2.38 -32.41
C LEU A 565 -0.83 -3.09 -33.21
N ILE A 566 -0.09 -4.00 -32.57
CA ILE A 566 0.84 -4.89 -33.26
C ILE A 566 0.01 -5.68 -34.29
N PRO A 567 0.21 -5.50 -35.61
CA PRO A 567 -0.44 -6.36 -36.57
C PRO A 567 0.24 -7.71 -36.45
N ILE A 568 -0.50 -8.70 -35.95
CA ILE A 568 -0.09 -10.10 -36.03
C ILE A 568 0.09 -10.39 -37.52
N ASN A 569 1.35 -10.48 -37.95
CA ASN A 569 1.72 -10.69 -39.34
C ASN A 569 0.97 -11.93 -39.85
N GLN A 570 0.16 -11.79 -40.90
CA GLN A 570 -0.63 -12.91 -41.44
C GLN A 570 0.28 -14.11 -41.79
N LYS A 571 1.56 -13.88 -42.11
CA LYS A 571 2.57 -14.95 -42.27
C LYS A 571 2.83 -15.73 -40.98
N ILE A 572 2.81 -15.11 -39.80
CA ILE A 572 3.01 -15.78 -38.52
C ILE A 572 1.80 -16.66 -38.17
N VAL A 573 0.58 -16.16 -38.38
CA VAL A 573 -0.65 -16.98 -38.20
C VAL A 573 -0.64 -18.16 -39.16
N PHE A 574 -0.21 -17.96 -40.41
CA PHE A 574 -0.09 -19.04 -41.40
C PHE A 574 0.99 -20.05 -40.99
N ILE A 575 2.14 -19.61 -40.48
CA ILE A 575 3.19 -20.51 -39.98
C ILE A 575 2.69 -21.31 -38.78
N PHE A 576 2.00 -20.70 -37.81
CA PHE A 576 1.42 -21.42 -36.68
C PHE A 576 0.34 -22.42 -37.11
N ALA A 577 -0.52 -22.06 -38.08
CA ALA A 577 -1.52 -22.97 -38.63
C ALA A 577 -0.87 -24.16 -39.35
N VAL A 578 0.18 -23.93 -40.14
CA VAL A 578 0.93 -25.00 -40.84
C VAL A 578 1.64 -25.91 -39.84
N ILE A 579 2.29 -25.35 -38.81
CA ILE A 579 2.94 -26.13 -37.74
C ILE A 579 1.90 -26.98 -36.99
N PHE A 580 0.73 -26.41 -36.69
CA PHE A 580 -0.36 -27.11 -36.01
C PHE A 580 -0.93 -28.26 -36.86
N CYS A 581 -1.16 -28.04 -38.16
CA CYS A 581 -1.56 -29.09 -39.09
C CYS A 581 -0.50 -30.19 -39.22
N PHE A 582 0.79 -29.83 -39.25
CA PHE A 582 1.87 -30.81 -39.33
C PHE A 582 1.96 -31.67 -38.05
N LEU A 583 1.75 -31.06 -36.87
CA LEU A 583 1.67 -31.77 -35.60
C LEU A 583 0.49 -32.75 -35.54
N LEU A 584 -0.68 -32.36 -36.07
CA LEU A 584 -1.84 -33.26 -36.15
C LEU A 584 -1.59 -34.46 -37.09
N ILE A 585 -0.92 -34.23 -38.23
CA ILE A 585 -0.53 -35.32 -39.13
C ILE A 585 0.49 -36.24 -38.46
N LEU A 586 1.47 -35.69 -37.73
CA LEU A 586 2.48 -36.47 -37.02
C LEU A 586 1.86 -37.33 -35.91
N ILE A 587 0.89 -36.77 -35.16
CA ILE A 587 0.12 -37.48 -34.14
C ILE A 587 -0.72 -38.60 -34.78
N GLY A 588 -1.36 -38.33 -35.92
CA GLY A 588 -2.09 -39.35 -36.68
C GLY A 588 -1.19 -40.49 -37.17
N PHE A 589 0.02 -40.16 -37.65
CA PHE A 589 1.00 -41.16 -38.08
C PHE A 589 1.55 -42.00 -36.93
N LEU A 590 1.83 -41.38 -35.77
CA LEU A 590 2.24 -42.06 -34.54
C LEU A 590 1.14 -42.97 -33.98
N LEU A 591 -0.12 -42.53 -34.02
CA LEU A 591 -1.27 -43.37 -33.65
C LEU A 591 -1.47 -44.52 -34.64
N GLY A 592 -1.26 -44.30 -35.94
CA GLY A 592 -1.29 -45.36 -36.95
C GLY A 592 -0.17 -46.39 -36.78
N LEU A 593 1.03 -45.95 -36.38
CA LEU A 593 2.14 -46.85 -36.02
C LEU A 593 1.83 -47.65 -34.75
N LEU A 594 1.20 -47.05 -33.75
CA LEU A 594 0.76 -47.75 -32.53
C LEU A 594 -0.30 -48.83 -32.83
N VAL A 595 -1.23 -48.57 -33.77
CA VAL A 595 -2.24 -49.56 -34.18
C VAL A 595 -1.67 -50.68 -35.06
N ASN A 596 -0.62 -50.41 -35.85
CA ASN A 596 0.07 -51.44 -36.63
C ASN A 596 1.06 -52.30 -35.82
N ILE A 597 1.44 -51.90 -34.61
CA ILE A 597 2.27 -52.71 -33.70
C ILE A 597 1.43 -53.79 -33.00
N ASP A 598 0.11 -53.63 -32.92
CA ASP A 598 -0.81 -54.64 -32.36
C ASP A 598 -1.33 -55.65 -33.41
N SER A 599 -0.86 -55.59 -34.66
CA SER A 599 -1.29 -56.49 -35.75
C SER A 599 -0.15 -57.19 -36.51
N VAL A 600 1.02 -57.35 -35.87
CA VAL A 600 2.12 -58.24 -36.32
C VAL A 600 2.47 -59.26 -35.25
#